data_AF-A0A358S7W5-F1
#
_entry.id   AF-A0A358S7W5-F1
#
_cell.length_a   1.000
_cell.length_b   1.000
_cell.length_c   1.000
_cell.angle_alpha   90.00
_cell.angle_beta   90.00
_cell.angle_gamma   90.00
#
_symmetry.space_group_name_H-M   'P 1'
#
loop_
_entity.id
_entity.type
_entity.pdbx_description
1 polymer ?
#
loop_
_entity_poly.entity_id
_entity_poly.type
_entity_poly.pdbx_seq_one_letter_code
_entity_poly.pdbx_strand_id
1 'polypeptide(L)'
;MKKTGFLIALFFFLSFAGCSESTEGLNPSILEEENIVISEAMTLTVTLKEDRKVEAVLSNESEKEMEYGYSIYLEKKINGSWYDILEIAAYADESFTILPGEVFTNIVDLNNWPKTEEGTFRMYKILSEPGKSFNESAVYSVSNEFEVKK
;
A
#
# COMPACT_ATOMS: atom_id res chain seq x y z
N MET A 1 62.02 -19.19 25.15
CA MET A 1 62.32 -18.22 24.07
C MET A 1 61.04 -17.88 23.33
N LYS A 2 60.70 -16.58 23.21
CA LYS A 2 59.75 -15.93 22.27
C LYS A 2 58.24 -16.22 22.50
N LYS A 3 57.26 -15.31 22.42
CA LYS A 3 57.06 -13.85 22.23
C LYS A 3 55.56 -13.62 22.58
N THR A 4 55.17 -12.75 23.51
CA THR A 4 54.64 -11.37 23.32
C THR A 4 53.60 -11.12 22.20
N GLY A 5 52.49 -10.45 22.58
CA GLY A 5 51.52 -9.69 21.74
C GLY A 5 50.08 -10.22 21.88
N PHE A 6 49.08 -9.61 22.52
CA PHE A 6 48.59 -8.23 22.67
C PHE A 6 48.03 -7.59 21.38
N LEU A 7 46.83 -6.99 21.50
CA LEU A 7 46.06 -6.10 20.60
C LEU A 7 45.19 -6.83 19.54
N ILE A 8 43.95 -6.43 19.20
CA ILE A 8 43.06 -5.31 19.56
C ILE A 8 41.64 -5.72 19.10
N ALA A 9 40.62 -5.22 19.80
CA ALA A 9 39.21 -5.31 19.43
C ALA A 9 38.89 -4.57 18.11
N LEU A 10 38.08 -5.18 17.24
CA LEU A 10 37.47 -4.47 16.12
C LEU A 10 35.96 -4.38 16.34
N PHE A 11 35.56 -3.30 17.01
CA PHE A 11 34.19 -2.82 17.07
C PHE A 11 33.77 -2.42 15.65
N PHE A 12 32.99 -3.25 14.98
CA PHE A 12 32.20 -2.81 13.84
C PHE A 12 30.95 -2.09 14.38
N PHE A 13 31.12 -0.81 14.73
CA PHE A 13 29.98 0.11 14.74
C PHE A 13 29.61 0.37 13.28
N LEU A 14 28.69 -0.44 12.75
CA LEU A 14 27.92 -0.11 11.56
C LEU A 14 26.97 1.02 11.96
N SER A 15 27.48 2.25 11.89
CA SER A 15 26.66 3.46 11.89
C SER A 15 25.80 3.44 10.63
N PHE A 16 24.60 2.85 10.74
CA PHE A 16 23.48 3.17 9.87
C PHE A 16 23.13 4.65 10.11
N ALA A 17 23.85 5.54 9.45
CA ALA A 17 23.33 6.86 9.12
C ALA A 17 22.26 6.65 8.03
N GLY A 18 21.16 6.00 8.40
CA GLY A 18 19.94 6.05 7.62
C GLY A 18 19.41 7.46 7.78
N CYS A 19 19.35 8.23 6.70
CA CYS A 19 18.39 9.32 6.63
C CYS A 19 17.03 8.68 6.94
N SER A 20 16.56 8.81 8.18
CA SER A 20 15.23 8.35 8.53
C SER A 20 14.29 9.28 7.81
N GLU A 21 13.67 8.79 6.75
CA GLU A 21 12.56 9.48 6.12
C GLU A 21 11.51 9.80 7.21
N SER A 22 11.02 11.04 7.22
CA SER A 22 10.10 11.51 8.26
C SER A 22 8.71 10.91 8.08
N THR A 23 8.15 10.38 9.17
CA THR A 23 6.76 9.90 9.24
C THR A 23 5.79 11.00 9.70
N GLU A 24 6.25 12.25 9.83
CA GLU A 24 5.43 13.37 10.33
C GLU A 24 4.18 13.57 9.46
N GLY A 25 3.01 13.55 10.07
CA GLY A 25 1.72 13.72 9.38
C GLY A 25 1.28 12.50 8.56
N LEU A 26 1.87 11.32 8.76
CA LEU A 26 1.39 10.05 8.23
C LEU A 26 0.79 9.19 9.34
N ASN A 27 -0.22 8.41 9.01
CA ASN A 27 -0.82 7.43 9.91
C ASN A 27 -0.26 6.04 9.60
N PRO A 28 -0.05 5.16 10.60
CA PRO A 28 0.24 3.76 10.35
C PRO A 28 -0.89 3.11 9.54
N SER A 29 -0.52 2.18 8.66
CA SER A 29 -1.44 1.39 7.85
C SER A 29 -2.48 0.68 8.71
N ILE A 30 -3.76 0.87 8.39
CA ILE A 30 -4.86 0.11 9.01
C ILE A 30 -4.76 -1.39 8.69
N LEU A 31 -4.12 -1.78 7.59
CA LEU A 31 -3.99 -3.18 7.16
C LEU A 31 -3.14 -4.04 8.13
N GLU A 32 -2.43 -3.40 9.06
CA GLU A 32 -1.66 -4.10 10.09
C GLU A 32 -2.49 -4.39 11.35
N GLU A 33 -3.77 -3.99 11.40
CA GLU A 33 -4.69 -4.32 12.48
C GLU A 33 -5.24 -5.75 12.36
N GLU A 34 -5.36 -6.46 13.48
CA GLU A 34 -5.71 -7.90 13.51
C GLU A 34 -7.11 -8.24 12.96
N ASN A 35 -8.03 -7.28 12.98
CA ASN A 35 -9.42 -7.44 12.54
C ASN A 35 -9.61 -7.17 11.04
N ILE A 36 -8.56 -6.81 10.30
CA ILE A 36 -8.64 -6.57 8.87
C ILE A 36 -8.56 -7.89 8.10
N VAL A 37 -9.51 -8.08 7.18
CA VAL A 37 -9.56 -9.25 6.31
C VAL A 37 -9.04 -8.87 4.92
N ILE A 38 -7.84 -9.34 4.60
CA ILE A 38 -7.29 -9.24 3.24
C ILE A 38 -7.87 -10.41 2.42
N SER A 39 -8.59 -10.10 1.35
CA SER A 39 -9.19 -11.10 0.47
C SER A 39 -8.17 -11.60 -0.55
N GLU A 40 -8.02 -12.92 -0.63
CA GLU A 40 -7.24 -13.56 -1.69
C GLU A 40 -8.00 -13.61 -3.02
N ALA A 41 -9.33 -13.51 -2.99
CA ALA A 41 -10.19 -13.57 -4.18
C ALA A 41 -10.47 -12.19 -4.81
N MET A 42 -10.15 -11.10 -4.10
CA MET A 42 -10.15 -9.75 -4.68
C MET A 42 -8.72 -9.34 -4.91
N THR A 43 -8.25 -9.38 -6.16
CA THR A 43 -6.85 -9.07 -6.47
C THR A 43 -6.74 -7.65 -7.01
N LEU A 44 -5.85 -6.85 -6.43
CA LEU A 44 -5.47 -5.55 -6.95
C LEU A 44 -4.05 -5.69 -7.51
N THR A 45 -3.84 -5.38 -8.78
CA THR A 45 -2.51 -5.35 -9.38
C THR A 45 -2.20 -3.93 -9.80
N VAL A 46 -1.01 -3.44 -9.47
CA VAL A 46 -0.56 -2.09 -9.80
C VAL A 46 0.68 -2.16 -10.66
N THR A 47 0.61 -1.50 -11.82
CA THR A 47 1.73 -1.34 -12.74
C THR A 47 2.09 0.13 -12.89
N LEU A 48 3.33 0.48 -12.57
CA LEU A 48 3.83 1.84 -12.80
C LEU A 48 3.83 2.16 -14.30
N LYS A 49 3.33 3.34 -14.64
CA LYS A 49 3.34 3.91 -15.99
C LYS A 49 4.18 5.19 -15.98
N GLU A 50 4.30 5.81 -17.14
CA GLU A 50 4.99 7.10 -17.29
C GLU A 50 4.24 8.23 -16.55
N ASP A 51 4.90 9.38 -16.39
CA ASP A 51 4.29 10.61 -15.87
C ASP A 51 3.64 10.48 -14.49
N ARG A 52 4.24 9.69 -13.58
CA ARG A 52 3.73 9.45 -12.21
C ARG A 52 2.30 8.88 -12.21
N LYS A 53 1.96 8.09 -13.21
CA LYS A 53 0.70 7.35 -13.25
C LYS A 53 0.92 5.89 -12.92
N VAL A 54 -0.10 5.26 -12.37
CA VAL A 54 -0.16 3.81 -12.25
C VAL A 54 -1.44 3.29 -12.88
N GLU A 55 -1.36 2.10 -13.44
CA GLU A 55 -2.54 1.33 -13.83
C GLU A 55 -2.87 0.37 -12.69
N ALA A 56 -4.04 0.58 -12.09
CA ALA A 56 -4.60 -0.25 -11.04
C ALA A 56 -5.67 -1.16 -11.66
N VAL A 57 -5.49 -2.47 -11.52
CA VAL A 57 -6.39 -3.49 -12.06
C VAL A 57 -6.97 -4.27 -10.88
N LEU A 58 -8.26 -4.10 -10.63
CA LEU A 58 -9.02 -4.84 -9.63
C LEU A 58 -9.76 -5.98 -10.32
N SER A 59 -9.54 -7.21 -9.88
CA SER A 59 -10.25 -8.41 -10.36
C SER A 59 -11.05 -9.04 -9.24
N ASN A 60 -12.27 -9.46 -9.55
CA ASN A 60 -13.10 -10.26 -8.66
C ASN A 60 -13.06 -11.72 -9.08
N GLU A 61 -12.19 -12.49 -8.42
CA GLU A 61 -12.05 -13.94 -8.63
C GLU A 61 -12.94 -14.76 -7.68
N SER A 62 -13.83 -14.08 -6.95
CA SER A 62 -14.80 -14.73 -6.07
C SER A 62 -16.09 -15.08 -6.81
N GLU A 63 -16.91 -15.92 -6.18
CA GLU A 63 -18.25 -16.28 -6.66
C GLU A 63 -19.34 -15.26 -6.27
N LYS A 64 -18.96 -14.12 -5.67
CA LYS A 64 -19.88 -13.10 -5.18
C LYS A 64 -19.64 -11.76 -5.89
N GLU A 65 -20.71 -11.00 -6.10
CA GLU A 65 -20.57 -9.58 -6.42
C GLU A 65 -20.11 -8.78 -5.20
N MET A 66 -19.33 -7.73 -5.43
CA MET A 66 -18.78 -6.87 -4.39
C MET A 66 -19.03 -5.40 -4.73
N GLU A 67 -19.35 -4.59 -3.73
CA GLU A 67 -19.42 -3.13 -3.84
C GLU A 67 -18.11 -2.49 -3.42
N TYR A 68 -17.75 -1.38 -4.05
CA TYR A 68 -16.58 -0.59 -3.72
C TYR A 68 -16.82 0.91 -3.99
N GLY A 69 -16.16 1.75 -3.21
CA GLY A 69 -16.18 3.20 -3.42
C GLY A 69 -15.21 3.66 -4.52
N TYR A 70 -15.33 4.91 -4.97
CA TYR A 70 -14.37 5.49 -5.93
C TYR A 70 -12.92 5.38 -5.45
N SER A 71 -12.67 5.66 -4.16
CA SER A 71 -11.34 5.78 -3.58
C SER A 71 -10.45 4.55 -3.80
N ILE A 72 -9.19 4.81 -4.11
CA ILE A 72 -8.06 3.89 -3.97
C ILE A 72 -7.17 4.49 -2.89
N TYR A 73 -6.66 3.67 -1.99
CA TYR A 73 -5.81 4.12 -0.90
C TYR A 73 -4.35 3.84 -1.25
N LEU A 74 -3.44 4.69 -0.79
CA LEU A 74 -2.01 4.60 -1.07
C LEU A 74 -1.23 4.55 0.24
N GLU A 75 -0.31 3.61 0.32
CA GLU A 75 0.61 3.49 1.44
C GLU A 75 2.05 3.52 0.97
N LYS A 76 2.93 4.06 1.83
CA LYS A 76 4.38 4.08 1.62
C LYS A 76 5.09 3.28 2.70
N LYS A 77 6.11 2.54 2.29
CA LYS A 77 6.98 1.79 3.20
C LYS A 77 8.10 2.68 3.71
N ILE A 78 8.15 2.91 5.02
CA ILE A 78 9.19 3.72 5.69
C ILE A 78 9.78 2.88 6.83
N ASN A 79 11.08 2.64 6.79
CA ASN A 79 11.81 1.82 7.78
C ASN A 79 11.19 0.42 8.02
N GLY A 80 10.60 -0.17 6.98
CA GLY A 80 9.99 -1.50 7.04
C GLY A 80 8.51 -1.52 7.44
N SER A 81 7.96 -0.39 7.87
CA SER A 81 6.54 -0.24 8.23
C SER A 81 5.75 0.52 7.16
N TRP A 82 4.45 0.23 7.05
CA TRP A 82 3.55 0.88 6.10
C TRP A 82 2.79 2.05 6.73
N TYR A 83 2.67 3.13 5.97
CA TYR A 83 1.99 4.34 6.39
C TYR A 83 1.04 4.85 5.30
N ASP A 84 -0.18 5.19 5.69
CA ASP A 84 -1.20 5.77 4.81
C ASP A 84 -0.79 7.18 4.35
N ILE A 85 -0.95 7.42 3.06
CA ILE A 85 -0.88 8.74 2.45
C ILE A 85 -2.29 9.18 2.10
N LEU A 86 -2.73 10.29 2.69
CA LEU A 86 -4.04 10.87 2.40
C LEU A 86 -4.01 11.59 1.05
N GLU A 87 -5.04 11.35 0.24
CA GLU A 87 -5.22 12.04 -1.04
C GLU A 87 -5.53 13.54 -0.82
N ILE A 88 -5.08 14.40 -1.73
CA ILE A 88 -5.30 15.85 -1.70
C ILE A 88 -6.76 16.19 -2.04
N ALA A 89 -7.38 15.42 -2.93
CA ALA A 89 -8.74 15.64 -3.41
C ALA A 89 -9.70 14.65 -2.75
N ALA A 90 -10.88 15.13 -2.36
CA ALA A 90 -12.00 14.29 -1.95
C ALA A 90 -12.93 14.08 -3.15
N TYR A 91 -13.23 12.83 -3.48
CA TYR A 91 -14.25 12.48 -4.47
C TYR A 91 -15.62 12.37 -3.82
N ALA A 92 -16.67 12.47 -4.64
CA ALA A 92 -18.02 12.19 -4.20
C ALA A 92 -18.16 10.70 -3.82
N ASP A 93 -19.04 10.42 -2.86
CA ASP A 93 -19.40 9.05 -2.48
C ASP A 93 -20.17 8.39 -3.62
N GLU A 94 -19.44 7.72 -4.51
CA GLU A 94 -19.98 6.85 -5.55
C GLU A 94 -19.72 5.39 -5.16
N SER A 95 -20.77 4.57 -5.23
CA SER A 95 -20.68 3.11 -5.05
C SER A 95 -20.76 2.43 -6.40
N PHE A 96 -19.81 1.54 -6.64
CA PHE A 96 -19.71 0.73 -7.84
C PHE A 96 -19.84 -0.74 -7.45
N THR A 97 -20.28 -1.58 -8.39
CA THR A 97 -20.33 -3.03 -8.23
C THR A 97 -19.34 -3.69 -9.18
N ILE A 98 -18.65 -4.74 -8.72
CA ILE A 98 -17.85 -5.64 -9.55
C ILE A 98 -18.41 -7.05 -9.43
N LEU A 99 -18.85 -7.62 -10.57
CA LEU A 99 -19.45 -8.95 -10.61
C LEU A 99 -18.37 -10.06 -10.58
N PRO A 100 -18.75 -11.32 -10.27
CA PRO A 100 -17.84 -12.46 -10.40
C PRO A 100 -17.17 -12.54 -11.77
N GLY A 101 -15.84 -12.65 -11.78
CA GLY A 101 -15.01 -12.73 -12.99
C GLY A 101 -14.80 -11.40 -13.70
N GLU A 102 -15.34 -10.29 -13.21
CA GLU A 102 -15.11 -8.97 -13.79
C GLU A 102 -13.77 -8.36 -13.38
N VAL A 103 -13.29 -7.48 -14.25
CA VAL A 103 -12.07 -6.72 -14.06
C VAL A 103 -12.37 -5.24 -14.25
N PHE A 104 -11.96 -4.43 -13.29
CA PHE A 104 -11.98 -2.98 -13.35
C PHE A 104 -10.54 -2.46 -13.51
N THR A 105 -10.35 -1.52 -14.44
CA THR A 105 -9.04 -0.88 -14.68
C THR A 105 -9.16 0.62 -14.52
N ASN A 106 -8.26 1.21 -13.73
CA ASN A 106 -8.18 2.65 -13.51
C ASN A 106 -6.74 3.15 -13.68
N ILE A 107 -6.59 4.30 -14.33
CA ILE A 107 -5.32 5.04 -14.38
C ILE A 107 -5.34 6.06 -13.24
N VAL A 108 -4.50 5.83 -12.24
CA VAL A 108 -4.38 6.66 -11.05
C VAL A 108 -3.20 7.61 -11.22
N ASP A 109 -3.44 8.91 -11.02
CA ASP A 109 -2.40 9.93 -11.02
C ASP A 109 -1.84 10.11 -9.60
N LEU A 110 -0.56 9.75 -9.39
CA LEU A 110 0.07 9.84 -8.07
C LEU A 110 0.26 11.29 -7.60
N ASN A 111 0.10 12.28 -8.47
CA ASN A 111 0.12 13.70 -8.08
C ASN A 111 -1.07 14.08 -7.18
N ASN A 112 -2.11 13.23 -7.11
CA ASN A 112 -3.19 13.42 -6.16
C ASN A 112 -2.78 13.11 -4.71
N TRP A 113 -1.62 12.50 -4.47
CA TRP A 113 -1.10 12.21 -3.14
C TRP A 113 0.19 13.00 -2.88
N PRO A 114 0.34 13.64 -1.71
CA PRO A 114 1.62 14.23 -1.32
C PRO A 114 2.65 13.12 -1.03
N LYS A 115 3.94 13.45 -1.02
CA LYS A 115 5.02 12.53 -0.58
C LYS A 115 5.21 11.28 -1.44
N THR A 116 4.81 11.34 -2.71
CA THR A 116 4.92 10.26 -3.70
C THR A 116 6.16 10.39 -4.61
N GLU A 117 7.17 11.18 -4.24
CA GLU A 117 8.31 11.49 -5.10
C GLU A 117 9.28 10.32 -5.33
N GLU A 118 9.57 9.52 -4.31
CA GLU A 118 10.44 8.34 -4.40
C GLU A 118 10.09 7.37 -3.29
N GLY A 119 10.20 6.06 -3.55
CA GLY A 119 10.10 5.02 -2.53
C GLY A 119 9.31 3.80 -2.97
N THR A 120 9.06 2.91 -2.02
CA THR A 120 8.23 1.71 -2.20
C THR A 120 6.82 1.97 -1.69
N PHE A 121 5.85 1.64 -2.53
CA PHE A 121 4.43 1.89 -2.29
C PHE A 121 3.61 0.62 -2.48
N ARG A 122 2.42 0.60 -1.90
CA ARG A 122 1.34 -0.32 -2.24
C ARG A 122 0.02 0.46 -2.26
N MET A 123 -0.95 -0.03 -3.01
CA MET A 123 -2.32 0.48 -2.97
C MET A 123 -3.24 -0.55 -2.37
N TYR A 124 -4.37 -0.11 -1.84
CA TYR A 124 -5.45 -1.02 -1.47
C TYR A 124 -6.83 -0.46 -1.81
N LYS A 125 -7.78 -1.38 -1.95
CA LYS A 125 -9.20 -1.13 -2.17
C LYS A 125 -9.98 -1.78 -1.04
N ILE A 126 -11.02 -1.10 -0.56
CA ILE A 126 -11.96 -1.68 0.40
C ILE A 126 -13.24 -2.04 -0.34
N LEU A 127 -13.75 -3.23 -0.08
CA LEU A 127 -14.95 -3.76 -0.71
C LEU A 127 -15.89 -4.36 0.33
N SER A 128 -17.18 -4.42 0.03
CA SER A 128 -18.19 -5.05 0.89
C SER A 128 -19.22 -5.80 0.06
N GLU A 129 -19.93 -6.75 0.67
CA GLU A 129 -21.04 -7.41 -0.04
C GLU A 129 -22.24 -6.43 -0.16
N PRO A 130 -22.92 -6.36 -1.31
CA PRO A 130 -24.08 -5.50 -1.49
C PRO A 130 -25.16 -5.70 -0.43
N GLY A 131 -25.69 -4.60 0.09
CA GLY A 131 -26.77 -4.61 1.08
C GLY A 131 -26.40 -5.10 2.48
N LYS A 132 -25.14 -5.48 2.73
CA LYS A 132 -24.63 -5.73 4.09
C LYS A 132 -24.02 -4.47 4.67
N SER A 133 -23.98 -4.37 6.00
CA SER A 133 -23.24 -3.29 6.61
C SER A 133 -21.74 -3.46 6.34
N PHE A 134 -21.02 -2.34 6.23
CA PHE A 134 -19.59 -2.34 6.00
C PHE A 134 -18.84 -3.18 7.05
N ASN A 135 -19.16 -2.98 8.33
CA ASN A 135 -18.50 -3.68 9.44
C ASN A 135 -18.70 -5.21 9.43
N GLU A 136 -19.70 -5.72 8.70
CA GLU A 136 -20.00 -7.16 8.64
C GLU A 136 -19.37 -7.84 7.42
N SER A 137 -18.99 -7.09 6.40
CA SER A 137 -18.62 -7.65 5.08
C SER A 137 -17.42 -7.01 4.43
N ALA A 138 -16.79 -6.01 5.09
CA ALA A 138 -15.61 -5.35 4.57
C ALA A 138 -14.47 -6.35 4.38
N VAL A 139 -13.91 -6.34 3.19
CA VAL A 139 -12.67 -7.03 2.82
C VAL A 139 -11.76 -6.06 2.08
N TYR A 140 -10.47 -6.35 2.14
CA TYR A 140 -9.42 -5.49 1.60
C TYR A 140 -8.69 -6.22 0.48
N SER A 141 -8.48 -5.53 -0.64
CA SER A 141 -7.64 -5.99 -1.73
C SER A 141 -6.37 -5.16 -1.74
N VAL A 142 -5.22 -5.80 -1.56
CA VAL A 142 -3.91 -5.13 -1.43
C VAL A 142 -3.07 -5.42 -2.66
N SER A 143 -2.41 -4.40 -3.20
CA SER A 143 -1.60 -4.55 -4.39
C SER A 143 -0.25 -5.19 -4.13
N ASN A 144 0.41 -5.60 -5.21
CA ASN A 144 1.86 -5.75 -5.22
C ASN A 144 2.56 -4.45 -4.78
N GLU A 145 3.76 -4.58 -4.21
CA GLU A 145 4.64 -3.43 -4.01
C GLU A 145 5.10 -2.88 -5.37
N PHE A 146 5.24 -1.56 -5.47
CA PHE A 146 5.81 -0.88 -6.63
C PHE A 146 6.76 0.24 -6.20
N GLU A 147 7.78 0.50 -7.02
CA GLU A 147 8.85 1.44 -6.73
C GLU A 147 8.71 2.68 -7.61
N VAL A 148 8.58 3.86 -7.00
CA VAL A 148 8.65 5.15 -7.69
C VAL A 148 10.08 5.68 -7.57
N LYS A 149 10.67 6.06 -8.70
CA LYS A 149 12.03 6.59 -8.80
C LYS A 149 12.00 8.05 -9.22
N LYS A 150 12.98 8.80 -8.73
CA LYS A 150 13.18 10.21 -9.06
C LYS A 150 13.62 10.42 -10.51
#